data_AF-A0A0M4GAX0-F1
#
_entry.id   AF-A0A0M4GAX0-F1
#
_cell.length_a   1.000
_cell.length_b   1.000
_cell.length_c   1.000
_cell.angle_alpha   90.00
_cell.angle_beta   90.00
_cell.angle_gamma   90.00
#
_symmetry.space_group_name_H-M   'P 1'
#
loop_
_entity.id
_entity.type
_entity.pdbx_description
1 polymer ?
#
loop_
_entity_poly.entity_id
_entity_poly.type
_entity_poly.pdbx_seq_one_letter_code
_entity_poly.pdbx_strand_id
1 'polypeptide(L)'
;MNNELGNPFPYSDIYKVLEDFKNEFLSLSEDEDFLIGDFNTYCMNIAGTLSYVLGGKINKIPQGQIEMLKESFFDFYKQYKFLEEKVENYNEFFQEYKNFERARRLLLTLFSN
;
A
#
# COMPACT_ATOMS: atom_id res chain seq x y z
N MET A 1 17.45 13.91 -4.83
CA MET A 1 16.74 12.85 -4.10
C MET A 1 15.63 12.38 -5.02
N ASN A 2 15.74 11.19 -5.60
CA ASN A 2 14.65 10.66 -6.42
C ASN A 2 13.49 10.33 -5.47
N ASN A 3 12.34 10.98 -5.66
CA ASN A 3 11.15 10.68 -4.87
C ASN A 3 10.50 9.41 -5.43
N GLU A 4 11.00 8.25 -4.99
CA GLU A 4 10.47 6.93 -5.39
C GLU A 4 9.00 6.71 -4.98
N LEU A 5 8.42 7.59 -4.14
CA LEU A 5 7.01 7.61 -3.73
C LEU A 5 6.16 8.62 -4.53
N GLY A 6 6.75 9.24 -5.56
CA GLY A 6 6.09 10.22 -6.43
C GLY A 6 5.77 9.68 -7.83
N ASN A 7 5.81 8.35 -8.01
CA ASN A 7 5.47 7.75 -9.30
C ASN A 7 3.96 7.90 -9.59
N PRO A 8 3.55 7.83 -10.86
CA PRO A 8 2.15 7.65 -11.20
C PRO A 8 1.58 6.39 -10.53
N PHE A 9 0.34 6.46 -10.06
CA PHE A 9 -0.34 5.30 -9.49
C PHE A 9 -0.53 4.19 -10.54
N PRO A 10 -0.33 2.90 -10.20
CA PRO A 10 -0.19 1.80 -11.16
C PRO A 10 -1.55 1.28 -11.66
N TYR A 11 -2.36 2.15 -12.26
CA TYR A 11 -3.72 1.80 -12.70
C TYR A 11 -3.74 0.67 -13.73
N SER A 12 -2.84 0.69 -14.71
CA SER A 12 -2.81 -0.32 -15.78
C SER A 12 -2.66 -1.74 -15.22
N ASP A 13 -1.72 -1.92 -14.30
CA ASP A 13 -1.48 -3.20 -13.66
C ASP A 13 -2.59 -3.60 -12.71
N ILE A 14 -3.18 -2.66 -11.96
CA ILE A 14 -4.31 -2.96 -11.08
C ILE A 14 -5.52 -3.42 -11.91
N TYR A 15 -5.84 -2.78 -13.03
CA TYR A 15 -6.91 -3.26 -13.91
C TYR A 15 -6.63 -4.66 -14.46
N LYS A 16 -5.38 -4.95 -14.79
CA LYS A 16 -4.99 -6.30 -15.23
C LYS A 16 -5.14 -7.33 -14.11
N VAL A 17 -4.81 -6.99 -12.86
CA VAL A 17 -5.09 -7.83 -11.69
C VAL A 17 -6.59 -8.10 -11.54
N LEU A 18 -7.42 -7.06 -11.67
CA LEU A 18 -8.88 -7.21 -11.58
C LEU A 18 -9.43 -8.15 -12.67
N GLU A 19 -8.85 -8.11 -13.89
CA GLU A 19 -9.21 -9.02 -14.98
C GLU A 19 -8.72 -10.46 -14.74
N ASP A 20 -7.43 -10.64 -14.43
CA ASP A 20 -6.79 -11.94 -14.26
C ASP A 20 -7.39 -12.73 -13.06
N PHE A 21 -7.84 -12.03 -12.03
CA PHE A 21 -8.43 -12.60 -10.81
C PHE A 21 -9.92 -12.28 -10.66
N LYS A 22 -10.62 -12.05 -11.77
CA LYS A 22 -12.02 -11.62 -11.76
C LYS A 22 -12.91 -12.51 -10.90
N ASN A 23 -12.70 -13.84 -10.91
CA ASN A 23 -13.52 -14.77 -10.13
C ASN A 23 -13.29 -14.61 -8.62
N GLU A 24 -12.05 -14.39 -8.21
CA GLU A 24 -11.69 -14.09 -6.82
C GLU A 24 -12.33 -12.76 -6.39
N PHE A 25 -12.24 -11.72 -7.21
CA PHE A 25 -12.86 -10.42 -6.90
C PHE A 25 -14.38 -10.48 -6.83
N LEU A 26 -15.05 -11.21 -7.74
CA LEU A 26 -16.51 -11.43 -7.68
C LEU A 26 -16.96 -12.11 -6.38
N SER A 27 -16.08 -12.88 -5.73
CA SER A 27 -16.38 -13.49 -4.42
C SER A 27 -16.22 -12.54 -3.23
N LEU A 28 -15.57 -11.38 -3.43
CA LEU A 28 -15.29 -10.38 -2.39
C LEU A 28 -16.30 -9.23 -2.40
N SER A 29 -16.65 -8.71 -3.58
CA SER A 29 -17.58 -7.60 -3.78
C SER A 29 -18.01 -7.48 -5.25
N GLU A 30 -19.14 -6.83 -5.51
CA GLU A 30 -19.54 -6.42 -6.88
C GLU A 30 -18.86 -5.11 -7.31
N ASP A 31 -18.18 -4.39 -6.40
CA ASP A 31 -17.50 -3.12 -6.68
C ASP A 31 -16.05 -3.32 -7.17
N GLU A 32 -15.76 -2.87 -8.41
CA GLU A 32 -14.44 -2.98 -9.04
C GLU A 32 -13.37 -2.03 -8.45
N ASP A 33 -13.78 -0.95 -7.78
CA ASP A 33 -12.87 0.08 -7.23
C ASP A 33 -12.18 -0.31 -5.90
N PHE A 34 -12.50 -1.47 -5.34
CA PHE A 34 -12.11 -1.83 -3.97
C PHE A 34 -10.58 -1.99 -3.82
N LEU A 35 -9.90 -2.65 -4.76
CA LEU A 35 -8.43 -2.81 -4.71
C LEU A 35 -7.71 -1.46 -4.89
N ILE A 36 -8.18 -0.62 -5.81
CA ILE A 36 -7.62 0.71 -6.06
C ILE A 36 -7.72 1.57 -4.80
N GLY A 37 -8.92 1.61 -4.20
CA GLY A 37 -9.18 2.38 -2.99
C GLY A 37 -8.34 1.90 -1.80
N ASP A 38 -8.27 0.60 -1.57
CA ASP A 38 -7.50 0.01 -0.47
C ASP A 38 -5.99 0.24 -0.64
N PHE A 39 -5.45 0.00 -1.85
CA PHE A 39 -4.03 0.21 -2.10
C PHE A 39 -3.65 1.69 -2.01
N ASN A 40 -4.49 2.60 -2.52
CA ASN A 40 -4.28 4.03 -2.36
C ASN A 40 -4.35 4.45 -0.88
N THR A 41 -5.30 3.93 -0.11
CA THR A 41 -5.40 4.20 1.33
C THR A 41 -4.12 3.76 2.05
N TYR A 42 -3.60 2.59 1.71
CA TYR A 42 -2.33 2.07 2.22
C TYR A 42 -1.15 2.99 1.93
N CYS A 43 -0.95 3.35 0.67
CA CYS A 43 0.13 4.24 0.24
C CYS A 43 0.01 5.63 0.89
N MET A 44 -1.19 6.21 0.91
CA MET A 44 -1.43 7.53 1.48
C MET A 44 -1.23 7.57 2.99
N ASN A 45 -1.53 6.49 3.72
CA ASN A 45 -1.20 6.40 5.14
C ASN A 45 0.31 6.50 5.39
N ILE A 46 1.11 5.77 4.59
CA ILE A 46 2.58 5.78 4.68
C ILE A 46 3.15 7.15 4.29
N ALA A 47 2.70 7.71 3.16
CA ALA A 47 3.14 9.04 2.70
C ALA A 47 2.76 10.14 3.70
N GLY A 48 1.53 10.10 4.22
CA GLY A 48 1.04 11.00 5.25
C GLY A 48 1.93 10.94 6.49
N THR A 49 2.17 9.74 7.02
CA THR A 49 3.04 9.53 8.18
C THR A 49 4.46 10.06 7.93
N LEU A 50 5.05 9.75 6.77
CA LEU A 50 6.37 10.23 6.38
C LEU A 50 6.43 11.77 6.34
N SER A 51 5.38 12.44 5.86
CA SER A 51 5.31 13.90 5.81
C SER A 51 5.39 14.55 7.20
N TYR A 52 4.78 13.93 8.22
CA TYR A 52 4.91 14.38 9.61
C TYR A 52 6.33 14.22 10.15
N VAL A 53 6.97 13.08 9.87
CA VAL A 53 8.35 12.80 10.27
C VAL A 53 9.30 13.83 9.65
N LEU A 54 9.24 14.00 8.33
CA LEU A 54 10.08 14.97 7.59
C LEU A 54 9.81 16.41 8.03
N GLY A 55 8.58 16.72 8.47
CA GLY A 55 8.20 18.01 9.02
C GLY A 55 8.60 18.23 10.49
N GLY A 56 9.27 17.27 11.14
CA GLY A 56 9.63 17.35 12.57
C GLY A 56 8.42 17.30 13.52
N LYS A 57 7.28 16.79 13.05
CA LYS A 57 6.00 16.76 13.77
C LYS A 57 5.63 15.35 14.25
N ILE A 58 6.61 14.55 14.67
CA ILE A 58 6.43 13.15 15.09
C ILE A 58 5.34 13.02 16.17
N ASN A 59 5.33 13.91 17.17
CA ASN A 59 4.34 13.91 18.26
C ASN A 59 2.92 14.30 17.83
N LYS A 60 2.69 14.63 16.54
CA LYS A 60 1.38 14.97 15.96
C LYS A 60 0.86 13.91 14.99
N ILE A 61 1.59 12.80 14.82
CA ILE A 61 1.13 11.69 13.98
C ILE A 61 -0.09 11.06 14.66
N PRO A 62 -1.22 10.91 13.97
CA PRO A 62 -2.37 10.21 14.53
C PRO A 62 -2.03 8.76 14.85
N GLN A 63 -2.45 8.28 16.03
CA GLN A 63 -2.16 6.93 16.49
C GLN A 63 -2.61 5.84 15.49
N GLY A 64 -3.76 6.03 14.85
CA GLY A 64 -4.25 5.09 13.83
C GLY A 64 -3.33 4.97 12.61
N GLN A 65 -2.60 6.03 12.24
CA GLN A 65 -1.61 5.94 11.16
C GLN A 65 -0.45 5.02 11.54
N ILE A 66 0.03 5.15 12.79
CA ILE A 66 1.10 4.32 13.35
C ILE A 66 0.65 2.86 13.45
N GLU A 67 -0.58 2.62 13.90
CA GLU A 67 -1.13 1.27 14.01
C GLU A 67 -1.20 0.56 12.66
N MET A 68 -1.64 1.27 11.62
CA MET A 68 -1.72 0.74 10.26
C MET A 68 -0.33 0.42 9.66
N LEU A 69 0.75 1.06 10.13
CA LEU A 69 2.11 0.71 9.69
C LEU A 69 2.59 -0.66 10.19
N LYS A 70 1.92 -1.27 11.17
CA LYS A 70 2.37 -2.55 11.77
C LYS A 70 2.24 -3.73 10.82
N GLU A 71 1.32 -3.64 9.85
CA GLU A 71 1.01 -4.71 8.92
C GLU A 71 1.47 -4.37 7.49
N SER A 72 1.85 -5.38 6.71
CA SER A 72 2.02 -5.21 5.27
C SER A 72 0.65 -5.06 4.59
N PHE A 73 0.63 -4.60 3.33
CA PHE A 73 -0.62 -4.48 2.58
C PHE A 73 -1.47 -5.76 2.61
N PHE A 74 -0.86 -6.91 2.32
CA PHE A 74 -1.56 -8.19 2.25
C PHE A 74 -1.92 -8.77 3.63
N ASP A 75 -1.25 -8.35 4.70
CA ASP A 75 -1.61 -8.73 6.07
C ASP A 75 -2.81 -7.94 6.59
N PHE A 76 -2.86 -6.65 6.25
CA PHE A 76 -3.96 -5.74 6.61
C PHE A 76 -5.21 -6.07 5.80
N TYR A 77 -5.07 -6.18 4.48
CA TYR A 77 -6.14 -6.51 3.54
C TYR A 77 -6.08 -7.99 3.14
N LYS A 78 -6.44 -8.87 4.10
CA LYS A 78 -6.34 -10.34 3.95
C LYS A 78 -7.12 -10.91 2.77
N GLN A 79 -8.15 -10.20 2.31
CA GLN A 79 -8.90 -10.58 1.12
C GLN A 79 -8.02 -10.71 -0.14
N TYR A 80 -6.89 -10.01 -0.20
CA TYR A 80 -5.98 -10.05 -1.36
C TYR A 80 -4.83 -11.04 -1.22
N LYS A 81 -4.85 -11.95 -0.23
CA LYS A 81 -3.78 -12.93 -0.04
C LYS A 81 -3.55 -13.83 -1.26
N PHE A 82 -4.57 -14.07 -2.09
CA PHE A 82 -4.43 -14.82 -3.34
C PHE A 82 -3.48 -14.16 -4.37
N LEU A 83 -3.25 -12.85 -4.24
CA LEU A 83 -2.40 -12.04 -5.12
C LEU A 83 -0.95 -11.95 -4.62
N GLU A 84 -0.70 -12.14 -3.31
CA GLU A 84 0.58 -11.82 -2.67
C GLU A 84 1.79 -12.50 -3.35
N GLU A 85 1.70 -13.79 -3.66
CA GLU A 85 2.79 -14.53 -4.32
C GLU A 85 2.90 -14.24 -5.83
N LYS A 86 1.90 -13.56 -6.41
CA LYS A 86 1.79 -13.33 -7.85
C LYS A 86 1.96 -11.85 -8.22
N VAL A 87 2.01 -10.95 -7.23
CA VAL A 87 2.05 -9.50 -7.43
C VAL A 87 3.27 -9.09 -8.26
N GLU A 88 4.38 -9.83 -8.19
CA GLU A 88 5.59 -9.58 -8.99
C GLU A 88 5.39 -9.69 -10.51
N ASN A 89 4.31 -10.34 -10.98
CA ASN A 89 3.96 -10.41 -12.39
C ASN A 89 3.38 -9.09 -12.94
N TYR A 90 3.07 -8.14 -12.05
CA TYR A 90 2.50 -6.82 -12.35
C TYR A 90 3.54 -5.77 -11.98
N ASN A 91 4.43 -5.44 -12.93
CA ASN A 91 5.66 -4.70 -12.64
C ASN A 91 5.43 -3.31 -12.02
N GLU A 92 4.55 -2.49 -12.56
CA GLU A 92 4.26 -1.15 -12.02
C GLU A 92 3.65 -1.25 -10.63
N PHE A 93 2.69 -2.15 -10.44
CA PHE A 93 2.08 -2.37 -9.13
C PHE A 93 3.12 -2.89 -8.12
N PHE A 94 3.93 -3.87 -8.50
CA PHE A 94 4.94 -4.44 -7.63
C PHE A 94 6.02 -3.44 -7.21
N GLN A 95 6.51 -2.61 -8.14
CA GLN A 95 7.48 -1.57 -7.81
C GLN A 95 6.89 -0.54 -6.85
N GLU A 96 5.65 -0.10 -7.10
CA GLU A 96 4.99 0.86 -6.22
C GLU A 96 4.79 0.27 -4.82
N TYR A 97 4.25 -0.95 -4.74
CA TYR A 97 4.11 -1.68 -3.47
C TYR A 97 5.45 -1.79 -2.74
N LYS A 98 6.52 -2.19 -3.42
CA LYS A 98 7.86 -2.30 -2.81
C LYS A 98 8.40 -0.98 -2.29
N ASN A 99 8.21 0.12 -3.01
CA ASN A 99 8.69 1.44 -2.61
C ASN A 99 7.98 1.89 -1.33
N PHE A 100 6.66 1.74 -1.27
CA PHE A 100 5.87 2.05 -0.09
C PHE A 100 6.15 1.10 1.08
N GLU A 101 6.31 -0.20 0.83
CA GLU A 101 6.67 -1.19 1.85
C GLU A 101 8.05 -0.91 2.46
N ARG A 102 9.02 -0.46 1.64
CA ARG A 102 10.32 -0.01 2.14
C ARG A 102 10.18 1.22 3.04
N ALA A 103 9.39 2.21 2.63
CA ALA A 103 9.13 3.39 3.45
C ALA A 103 8.42 3.03 4.77
N ARG A 104 7.42 2.14 4.73
CA ARG A 104 6.73 1.61 5.92
C ARG A 104 7.71 0.98 6.91
N ARG A 105 8.60 0.10 6.45
CA ARG A 105 9.59 -0.57 7.32
C ARG A 105 10.55 0.41 7.99
N LEU A 106 10.97 1.46 7.27
CA LEU A 106 11.79 2.53 7.83
C LEU A 106 11.04 3.31 8.92
N LEU A 107 9.78 3.68 8.66
CA LEU A 107 8.92 4.34 9.65
C LEU A 107 8.68 3.45 10.87
N LEU A 108 8.42 2.16 10.67
CA LEU A 108 8.20 1.22 11.77
C LEU A 108 9.45 1.08 12.64
N THR A 109 10.64 1.09 12.04
CA THR A 109 11.91 1.10 12.77
C THR A 109 12.07 2.37 13.61
N LEU A 110 11.64 3.52 13.10
CA LEU A 110 11.66 4.78 13.85
C LEU A 110 10.75 4.74 15.09
N PHE A 111 9.58 4.10 15.00
CA PHE A 111 8.60 4.05 16.10
C PHE A 111 8.76 2.86 17.04
N SER A 112 9.61 1.89 16.70
CA SER A 112 9.91 0.72 17.55
C SER A 112 11.09 0.96 18.50
N ASN A 113 11.75 2.12 18.40
CA ASN A 113 12.78 2.60 19.32
C ASN A 113 12.20 3.62 20.30
#